data_AF-A0A495CZ79-F1
#
_entry.id   AF-A0A495CZ79-F1
#
_cell.length_a   1.000
_cell.length_b   1.000
_cell.length_c   1.000
_cell.angle_alpha   90.00
_cell.angle_beta   90.00
_cell.angle_gamma   90.00
#
_symmetry.space_group_name_H-M   'P 1'
#
loop_
_entity.id
_entity.type
_entity.pdbx_description
1 polymer ?
#
loop_
_entity_poly.entity_id
_entity_poly.type
_entity_poly.pdbx_seq_one_letter_code
_entity_poly.pdbx_strand_id
1 'polypeptide(L)'
;MTGTILTPGLKPGTRLYRTLPLSRLYELFDNRENVLVRPKLWDDPFENLALTSPVEIDGKIGEFGFHQDYYGQCWTTQSISDAIWRIYSSDKKGVRIRSTVGKVLGGLSKGKDPNLARIQCFIGKVRYLTEKQLVQFAATHFAGGLALETDGKLIADTLLVKRKAFKHEGEVRLIYAATYGTEKNADLLRYDIDPDAMIDQVMLHPQLEDAAAAEMKEEIQSRTEFRGPILHSQLYSRPKGFKFIIGP
;
A
#
# COMPACT_ATOMS: atom_id res chain seq x y z
N MET A 1 -9.17 -4.09 15.89
CA MET A 1 -8.52 -4.54 14.65
C MET A 1 -8.43 -6.05 14.70
N THR A 2 -8.92 -6.76 13.67
CA THR A 2 -8.99 -8.23 13.63
C THR A 2 -8.16 -8.85 12.49
N GLY A 3 -7.59 -8.05 11.59
CA GLY A 3 -6.65 -8.54 10.56
C GLY A 3 -5.26 -8.89 11.10
N THR A 4 -4.42 -9.46 10.23
CA THR A 4 -3.09 -9.97 10.57
C THR A 4 -1.98 -9.04 10.10
N ILE A 5 -1.06 -8.68 10.99
CA ILE A 5 0.18 -8.00 10.64
C ILE A 5 1.25 -9.07 10.40
N LEU A 6 1.73 -9.19 9.15
CA LEU A 6 2.66 -10.25 8.74
C LEU A 6 4.11 -9.97 9.16
N THR A 7 4.52 -8.71 9.21
CA THR A 7 5.91 -8.35 9.51
C THR A 7 6.13 -8.18 11.02
N PRO A 8 7.04 -8.96 11.64
CA PRO A 8 7.42 -8.74 13.02
C PRO A 8 7.93 -7.31 13.25
N GLY A 9 7.45 -6.68 14.32
CA GLY A 9 7.83 -5.31 14.70
C GLY A 9 7.15 -4.18 13.92
N LEU A 10 6.32 -4.47 12.89
CA LEU A 10 5.40 -3.48 12.34
C LEU A 10 4.26 -3.26 13.33
N LYS A 11 4.12 -2.03 13.85
CA LYS A 11 3.16 -1.71 14.91
C LYS A 11 1.88 -1.10 14.32
N PRO A 12 0.69 -1.29 14.93
CA PRO A 12 -0.54 -0.61 14.51
C PRO A 12 -0.40 0.91 14.43
N GLY A 13 0.38 1.53 15.33
CA GLY A 13 0.62 2.98 15.31
C GLY A 13 1.62 3.47 14.26
N THR A 14 2.27 2.57 13.48
CA THR A 14 3.21 2.98 12.43
C THR A 14 2.48 3.79 11.36
N ARG A 15 2.99 4.99 11.08
CA ARG A 15 2.46 5.88 10.04
C ARG A 15 2.72 5.30 8.66
N LEU A 16 1.70 5.36 7.83
CA LEU A 16 1.72 4.97 6.43
C LEU A 16 1.32 6.17 5.57
N TYR A 17 1.85 6.21 4.36
CA TYR A 17 1.55 7.24 3.38
C TYR A 17 1.21 6.59 2.04
N ARG A 18 0.32 7.22 1.28
CA ARG A 18 -0.01 6.81 -0.08
C ARG A 18 -0.22 8.06 -0.92
N THR A 19 0.45 8.14 -2.06
CA THR A 19 0.20 9.17 -3.06
C THR A 19 -0.81 8.62 -4.06
N LEU A 20 -1.84 9.39 -4.38
CA LEU A 20 -2.88 9.01 -5.32
C LEU A 20 -3.36 10.24 -6.11
N PRO A 21 -3.94 10.04 -7.31
CA PRO A 21 -4.59 11.12 -8.04
C PRO A 21 -5.70 11.77 -7.21
N LEU A 22 -5.87 13.09 -7.35
CA LEU A 22 -6.90 13.84 -6.63
C LEU A 22 -8.32 13.28 -6.88
N SER A 23 -8.61 12.84 -8.11
CA SER A 23 -9.87 12.17 -8.44
C SER A 23 -10.15 10.92 -7.59
N ARG A 24 -9.11 10.14 -7.28
CA ARG A 24 -9.24 8.96 -6.41
C ARG A 24 -9.47 9.33 -4.95
N LEU A 25 -8.99 10.49 -4.52
CA LEU A 25 -9.34 11.02 -3.19
C LEU A 25 -10.83 11.32 -3.16
N TYR A 26 -11.35 12.01 -4.18
CA TYR A 26 -12.77 12.32 -4.26
C TYR A 26 -13.63 11.06 -4.32
N GLU A 27 -13.30 10.09 -5.18
CA GLU A 27 -14.02 8.81 -5.24
C GLU A 27 -14.07 8.10 -3.89
N LEU A 28 -13.00 8.17 -3.08
CA LEU A 28 -12.95 7.57 -1.75
C LEU A 28 -13.93 8.24 -0.78
N PHE A 29 -14.10 9.57 -0.87
CA PHE A 29 -15.04 10.32 -0.03
C PHE A 29 -16.48 10.23 -0.54
N ASP A 30 -16.68 10.43 -1.84
CA ASP A 30 -17.98 10.41 -2.51
C ASP A 30 -18.66 9.03 -2.33
N ASN A 31 -17.92 7.94 -2.53
CA ASN A 31 -18.46 6.58 -2.40
C ASN A 31 -18.32 6.01 -0.99
N ARG A 32 -17.49 6.61 -0.14
CA ARG A 32 -17.11 6.05 1.18
C ARG A 32 -16.53 4.64 1.07
N GLU A 33 -15.77 4.40 0.00
CA GLU A 33 -15.15 3.10 -0.29
C GLU A 33 -13.63 3.25 -0.46
N ASN A 34 -12.88 2.26 -0.02
CA ASN A 34 -11.50 2.08 -0.46
C ASN A 34 -11.40 0.90 -1.44
N VAL A 35 -10.41 0.95 -2.33
CA VAL A 35 -10.27 0.00 -3.44
C VAL A 35 -8.91 -0.69 -3.40
N LEU A 36 -8.91 -2.03 -3.40
CA LEU A 36 -7.74 -2.85 -3.70
C LEU A 36 -7.85 -3.35 -5.14
N VAL A 37 -6.71 -3.61 -5.75
CA VAL A 37 -6.64 -4.13 -7.13
C VAL A 37 -5.92 -5.47 -7.13
N ARG A 38 -6.17 -6.31 -8.13
CA ARG A 38 -5.38 -7.54 -8.29
C ARG A 38 -3.92 -7.22 -8.58
N PRO A 39 -2.95 -7.94 -7.99
CA PRO A 39 -1.53 -7.76 -8.28
C PRO A 39 -1.14 -7.85 -9.76
N LYS A 40 -1.92 -8.58 -10.58
CA LYS A 40 -1.70 -8.64 -12.05
C LYS A 40 -1.84 -7.30 -12.76
N LEU A 41 -2.50 -6.32 -12.14
CA LEU A 41 -2.68 -4.96 -12.66
C LEU A 41 -1.62 -3.98 -12.15
N TRP A 42 -0.65 -4.45 -11.37
CA TRP A 42 0.46 -3.61 -10.94
C TRP A 42 1.48 -3.45 -12.06
N ASP A 43 2.06 -2.26 -12.19
CA ASP A 43 2.93 -1.89 -13.32
C ASP A 43 4.28 -2.64 -13.31
N ASP A 44 4.79 -3.04 -12.14
CA ASP A 44 6.03 -3.79 -12.05
C ASP A 44 5.76 -5.32 -12.15
N PRO A 45 6.26 -5.99 -13.21
CA PRO A 45 6.05 -7.43 -13.42
C PRO A 45 6.62 -8.29 -12.29
N PHE A 46 7.52 -7.75 -11.46
CA PHE A 46 8.09 -8.45 -10.31
C PHE A 46 7.26 -8.31 -9.03
N GLU A 47 6.20 -7.50 -9.02
CA GLU A 47 5.37 -7.34 -7.82
C GLU A 47 4.50 -8.55 -7.50
N ASN A 48 4.23 -9.39 -8.51
CA ASN A 48 3.57 -10.69 -8.39
C ASN A 48 4.52 -11.86 -8.71
N LEU A 49 5.84 -11.65 -8.58
CA LEU A 49 6.87 -12.58 -9.05
C LEU A 49 6.63 -14.00 -8.52
N ALA A 50 6.36 -14.14 -7.22
CA ALA A 50 6.21 -15.45 -6.63
C ALA A 50 4.94 -16.20 -7.11
N LEU A 51 3.80 -15.51 -7.24
CA LEU A 51 2.56 -16.17 -7.70
C LEU A 51 2.53 -16.44 -9.20
N THR A 52 3.39 -15.77 -9.97
CA THR A 52 3.55 -15.97 -11.42
C THR A 52 4.76 -16.83 -11.79
N SER A 53 5.56 -17.24 -10.80
CA SER A 53 6.71 -18.11 -11.02
C SER A 53 6.28 -19.58 -11.12
N PRO A 54 7.03 -20.41 -11.89
CA PRO A 54 6.82 -21.84 -11.91
C PRO A 54 7.02 -22.43 -10.52
N VAL A 55 6.20 -23.43 -10.19
CA VAL A 55 6.30 -24.22 -8.96
C VAL A 55 6.71 -25.63 -9.32
N GLU A 56 7.71 -26.17 -8.64
CA GLU A 56 8.08 -27.57 -8.77
C GLU A 56 7.46 -28.38 -7.62
N ILE A 57 6.68 -29.41 -7.96
CA ILE A 57 6.08 -30.35 -7.01
C ILE A 57 6.43 -31.76 -7.51
N ASP A 58 7.19 -32.51 -6.72
CA ASP A 58 7.65 -33.87 -7.04
C ASP A 58 8.30 -34.00 -8.44
N GLY A 59 9.16 -33.04 -8.80
CA GLY A 59 9.86 -33.01 -10.09
C GLY A 59 8.99 -32.58 -11.28
N LYS A 60 7.73 -32.18 -11.05
CA LYS A 60 6.84 -31.63 -12.08
C LYS A 60 6.71 -30.13 -11.92
N ILE A 61 6.87 -29.42 -13.03
CA ILE A 61 6.63 -27.99 -13.10
C ILE A 61 5.14 -27.71 -13.28
N GLY A 62 4.59 -26.84 -12.45
CA GLY A 62 3.22 -26.34 -12.51
C GLY A 62 3.17 -24.86 -12.14
N GLU A 63 1.95 -24.37 -11.87
CA GLU A 63 1.67 -22.98 -11.55
C GLU A 63 0.78 -22.89 -10.30
N PHE A 64 0.78 -21.73 -9.63
CA PHE A 64 -0.15 -21.48 -8.52
C PHE A 64 -1.58 -21.26 -9.04
N GLY A 65 -2.50 -22.18 -8.74
CA GLY A 65 -3.90 -22.07 -9.15
C GLY A 65 -4.69 -20.91 -8.53
N PHE A 66 -4.15 -20.24 -7.50
CA PHE A 66 -4.79 -19.15 -6.76
C PHE A 66 -4.10 -17.79 -6.97
N HIS A 67 -3.20 -17.65 -7.95
CA HIS A 67 -2.47 -16.41 -8.20
C HIS A 67 -3.37 -15.19 -8.46
N GLN A 68 -4.63 -15.40 -8.82
CA GLN A 68 -5.61 -14.34 -9.05
C GLN A 68 -6.46 -14.03 -7.82
N ASP A 69 -6.48 -14.87 -6.78
CA ASP A 69 -7.39 -14.73 -5.64
C ASP A 69 -6.90 -13.70 -4.60
N TYR A 70 -6.01 -12.80 -4.98
CA TYR A 70 -5.45 -11.78 -4.10
C TYR A 70 -5.70 -10.38 -4.66
N TYR A 71 -5.96 -9.47 -3.74
CA TYR A 71 -6.01 -8.05 -4.01
C TYR A 71 -5.03 -7.34 -3.09
N GLY A 72 -4.47 -6.23 -3.54
CA GLY A 72 -3.57 -5.44 -2.73
C GLY A 72 -3.66 -3.95 -2.95
N GLN A 73 -3.08 -3.22 -2.01
CA GLN A 73 -2.92 -1.78 -2.05
C GLN A 73 -1.59 -1.40 -1.40
N CYS A 74 -0.78 -0.66 -2.15
CA CYS A 74 0.56 -0.26 -1.72
C CYS A 74 0.54 1.04 -0.90
N TRP A 75 1.28 1.02 0.20
CA TRP A 75 1.56 2.14 1.09
C TRP A 75 3.06 2.27 1.26
N THR A 76 3.54 3.38 1.82
CA THR A 76 4.95 3.57 2.16
C THR A 76 5.12 4.04 3.60
N THR A 77 6.24 3.72 4.23
CA THR A 77 6.66 4.37 5.48
C THR A 77 7.44 5.66 5.25
N GLN A 78 7.75 6.02 4.00
CA GLN A 78 8.50 7.23 3.66
C GLN A 78 7.63 8.47 3.84
N SER A 79 7.94 9.27 4.85
CA SER A 79 7.19 10.49 5.18
C SER A 79 7.53 11.67 4.27
N ILE A 80 8.67 11.63 3.58
CA ILE A 80 9.13 12.64 2.62
C ILE A 80 9.94 11.87 1.57
N SER A 81 9.50 11.89 0.31
CA SER A 81 10.25 11.27 -0.79
C SER A 81 9.92 11.97 -2.10
N ASP A 82 10.94 12.60 -2.70
CA ASP A 82 10.81 13.23 -4.02
C ASP A 82 10.49 12.19 -5.11
N ALA A 83 11.14 11.03 -5.04
CA ALA A 83 10.94 9.93 -5.97
C ALA A 83 9.46 9.50 -6.01
N ILE A 84 8.79 9.42 -4.85
CA ILE A 84 7.39 9.02 -4.78
C ILE A 84 6.48 10.06 -5.46
N TRP A 85 6.75 11.35 -5.28
CA TRP A 85 5.99 12.39 -6.00
C TRP A 85 6.16 12.28 -7.51
N ARG A 86 7.40 12.09 -7.98
CA ARG A 86 7.69 11.94 -9.41
C ARG A 86 7.07 10.69 -10.04
N ILE A 87 7.04 9.58 -9.30
CA ILE A 87 6.48 8.31 -9.79
C ILE A 87 4.95 8.36 -9.83
N TYR A 88 4.30 8.83 -8.77
CA TYR A 88 2.85 8.70 -8.60
C TYR A 88 2.05 9.98 -8.90
N SER A 89 2.71 11.11 -9.16
CA SER A 89 2.07 12.41 -9.37
C SER A 89 2.91 13.30 -10.30
N SER A 90 3.41 12.74 -11.40
CA SER A 90 4.22 13.49 -12.39
C SER A 90 3.49 14.69 -12.99
N ASP A 91 2.15 14.65 -13.03
CA ASP A 91 1.28 15.73 -13.52
C ASP A 91 0.96 16.80 -12.45
N LYS A 92 1.51 16.64 -11.23
CA LYS A 92 1.28 17.49 -10.04
C LYS A 92 -0.17 17.51 -9.53
N LYS A 93 -1.04 16.62 -10.01
CA LYS A 93 -2.46 16.52 -9.60
C LYS A 93 -2.71 15.41 -8.59
N GLY A 94 -1.64 14.82 -8.04
CA GLY A 94 -1.72 13.86 -6.96
C GLY A 94 -1.65 14.54 -5.59
N VAL A 95 -2.28 13.88 -4.63
CA VAL A 95 -2.20 14.21 -3.21
C VAL A 95 -1.66 13.02 -2.45
N ARG A 96 -1.04 13.28 -1.31
CA ARG A 96 -0.55 12.23 -0.43
C ARG A 96 -1.37 12.19 0.84
N ILE A 97 -2.00 11.05 1.09
CA ILE A 97 -2.71 10.79 2.34
C ILE A 97 -1.78 10.14 3.36
N ARG A 98 -1.99 10.43 4.64
CA ARG A 98 -1.36 9.75 5.77
C ARG A 98 -2.41 8.94 6.53
N SER A 99 -2.02 7.75 6.97
CA SER A 99 -2.80 6.90 7.87
C SER A 99 -1.87 6.16 8.83
N THR A 100 -2.38 5.13 9.49
CA THR A 100 -1.60 4.16 10.28
C THR A 100 -1.95 2.74 9.85
N VAL A 101 -1.03 1.80 10.09
CA VAL A 101 -1.27 0.34 9.94
C VAL A 101 -2.60 -0.05 10.61
N GLY A 102 -2.80 0.49 11.82
CA GLY A 102 -4.01 0.56 12.62
C GLY A 102 -5.30 0.70 11.82
N LYS A 103 -5.41 1.87 11.22
CA LYS A 103 -6.59 2.36 10.53
C LYS A 103 -6.80 1.65 9.20
N VAL A 104 -5.74 1.44 8.43
CA VAL A 104 -5.81 0.80 7.11
C VAL A 104 -6.25 -0.67 7.22
N LEU A 105 -5.58 -1.46 8.05
CA LEU A 105 -5.95 -2.88 8.25
C LEU A 105 -7.28 -3.01 9.00
N GLY A 106 -7.54 -2.12 9.97
CA GLY A 106 -8.81 -2.05 10.69
C GLY A 106 -9.98 -1.80 9.74
N GLY A 107 -9.81 -0.93 8.75
CA GLY A 107 -10.79 -0.68 7.70
C GLY A 107 -11.13 -1.92 6.89
N LEU A 108 -10.11 -2.61 6.35
CA LEU A 108 -10.32 -3.82 5.53
C LEU A 108 -10.96 -4.98 6.30
N SER A 109 -10.67 -5.09 7.61
CA SER A 109 -11.21 -6.15 8.47
C SER A 109 -12.55 -5.79 9.13
N LYS A 110 -13.05 -4.56 8.94
CA LYS A 110 -14.29 -4.09 9.57
C LYS A 110 -15.48 -4.90 9.08
N GLY A 111 -16.35 -5.31 10.01
CA GLY A 111 -17.58 -6.05 9.71
C GLY A 111 -17.38 -7.52 9.30
N LYS A 112 -16.13 -7.99 9.13
CA LYS A 112 -15.83 -9.40 8.84
C LYS A 112 -15.79 -10.22 10.13
N ASP A 113 -16.12 -11.50 10.03
CA ASP A 113 -15.89 -12.46 11.11
C ASP A 113 -14.41 -12.40 11.55
N PRO A 114 -14.10 -12.34 12.87
CA PRO A 114 -12.73 -12.19 13.34
C PRO A 114 -11.78 -13.32 12.92
N ASN A 115 -12.26 -14.55 12.77
CA ASN A 115 -11.42 -15.66 12.34
C ASN A 115 -11.15 -15.57 10.84
N LEU A 116 -12.16 -15.23 10.04
CA LEU A 116 -11.96 -14.97 8.60
C LEU A 116 -11.04 -13.76 8.35
N ALA A 117 -11.21 -12.68 9.11
CA ALA A 117 -10.37 -11.48 8.98
C ALA A 117 -8.88 -11.79 9.20
N ARG A 118 -8.54 -12.71 10.11
CA ARG A 118 -7.14 -13.11 10.38
C ARG A 118 -6.49 -13.87 9.24
N ILE A 119 -7.27 -14.55 8.41
CA ILE A 119 -6.79 -15.38 7.30
C ILE A 119 -7.06 -14.77 5.91
N GLN A 120 -7.77 -13.63 5.87
CA GLN A 120 -8.06 -12.91 4.61
C GLN A 120 -7.47 -11.51 4.58
N CYS A 121 -7.36 -10.80 5.71
CA CYS A 121 -6.92 -9.41 5.73
C CYS A 121 -5.51 -9.31 6.33
N PHE A 122 -4.54 -8.97 5.50
CA PHE A 122 -3.14 -8.90 5.89
C PHE A 122 -2.54 -7.52 5.63
N ILE A 123 -1.52 -7.17 6.42
CA ILE A 123 -0.65 -6.04 6.12
C ILE A 123 0.79 -6.36 6.48
N GLY A 124 1.75 -5.98 5.64
CA GLY A 124 3.16 -6.23 5.90
C GLY A 124 4.11 -5.33 5.13
N LYS A 125 5.33 -5.17 5.64
CA LYS A 125 6.42 -4.49 4.95
C LYS A 125 6.99 -5.38 3.86
N VAL A 126 7.29 -4.78 2.72
CA VAL A 126 8.02 -5.47 1.66
C VAL A 126 9.49 -5.66 2.06
N ARG A 127 9.99 -6.87 1.85
CA ARG A 127 11.40 -7.25 2.01
C ARG A 127 12.13 -7.07 0.68
N TYR A 128 13.27 -6.39 0.73
CA TYR A 128 14.07 -6.07 -0.45
C TYR A 128 15.28 -6.99 -0.53
N LEU A 129 15.20 -7.97 -1.43
CA LEU A 129 16.12 -9.09 -1.52
C LEU A 129 17.05 -8.94 -2.73
N THR A 130 18.29 -9.43 -2.59
CA THR A 130 19.17 -9.68 -3.74
C THR A 130 18.64 -10.85 -4.56
N GLU A 131 19.14 -11.03 -5.78
CA GLU A 131 18.77 -12.16 -6.63
C GLU A 131 19.03 -13.52 -5.95
N LYS A 132 20.22 -13.70 -5.36
CA LYS A 132 20.53 -14.89 -4.56
C LYS A 132 19.53 -15.11 -3.41
N GLN A 133 19.10 -14.05 -2.74
CA GLN A 133 18.11 -14.14 -1.67
C GLN A 133 16.71 -14.45 -2.19
N LEU A 134 16.32 -13.97 -3.38
CA LEU A 134 15.06 -14.31 -4.02
C LEU A 134 15.00 -15.78 -4.41
N VAL A 135 16.07 -16.31 -5.01
CA VAL A 135 16.19 -17.75 -5.33
C VAL A 135 16.12 -18.59 -4.06
N GLN A 136 16.85 -18.18 -3.01
CA GLN A 136 16.79 -18.85 -1.71
C GLN A 136 15.38 -18.81 -1.08
N PHE A 137 14.71 -17.66 -1.17
CA PHE A 137 13.33 -17.50 -0.72
C PHE A 137 12.42 -18.47 -1.47
N ALA A 138 12.45 -18.50 -2.80
CA ALA A 138 11.65 -19.42 -3.60
C ALA A 138 11.88 -20.89 -3.23
N ALA A 139 13.13 -21.29 -2.99
CA ALA A 139 13.49 -22.67 -2.64
C ALA A 139 13.06 -23.10 -1.24
N THR A 140 12.94 -22.16 -0.28
CA THR A 140 12.72 -22.51 1.13
C THR A 140 11.38 -22.09 1.71
N HIS A 141 10.70 -21.12 1.09
CA HIS A 141 9.50 -20.51 1.66
C HIS A 141 8.36 -21.53 1.88
N PHE A 142 8.23 -22.50 0.97
CA PHE A 142 7.24 -23.57 1.05
C PHE A 142 7.83 -24.92 1.47
N ALA A 143 9.04 -24.98 2.03
CA ALA A 143 9.70 -26.24 2.39
C ALA A 143 8.94 -27.08 3.43
N GLY A 144 8.09 -26.43 4.26
CA GLY A 144 7.18 -27.10 5.19
C GLY A 144 5.91 -27.68 4.55
N GLY A 145 5.71 -27.49 3.24
CA GLY A 145 4.53 -27.91 2.50
C GLY A 145 3.38 -26.91 2.56
N LEU A 146 2.73 -26.66 1.41
CA LEU A 146 1.58 -25.77 1.29
C LEU A 146 0.30 -26.37 1.89
N ALA A 147 0.17 -27.70 1.91
CA ALA A 147 -1.02 -28.40 2.38
C ALA A 147 -1.30 -28.22 3.89
N LEU A 148 -0.29 -27.82 4.66
CA LEU A 148 -0.40 -27.54 6.10
C LEU A 148 -0.72 -26.07 6.38
N GLU A 149 -0.73 -25.20 5.37
CA GLU A 149 -1.03 -23.79 5.51
C GLU A 149 -2.55 -23.54 5.52
N THR A 150 -3.10 -23.31 6.70
CA THR A 150 -4.54 -23.04 6.86
C THR A 150 -4.87 -21.57 7.05
N ASP A 151 -3.88 -20.70 7.22
CA ASP A 151 -4.07 -19.29 7.60
C ASP A 151 -3.71 -18.27 6.50
N GLY A 152 -3.30 -18.73 5.32
CA GLY A 152 -3.02 -17.92 4.13
C GLY A 152 -1.80 -16.99 4.24
N LYS A 153 -1.02 -17.08 5.32
CA LYS A 153 0.09 -16.18 5.60
C LYS A 153 1.31 -16.42 4.72
N LEU A 154 1.67 -17.67 4.41
CA LEU A 154 2.82 -17.94 3.54
C LEU A 154 2.53 -17.41 2.15
N ILE A 155 1.33 -17.64 1.61
CA ILE A 155 0.98 -17.09 0.29
C ILE A 155 0.99 -15.55 0.33
N ALA A 156 0.37 -14.93 1.34
CA ALA A 156 0.39 -13.48 1.48
C ALA A 156 1.82 -12.91 1.66
N ASP A 157 2.71 -13.63 2.33
CA ASP A 157 4.12 -13.25 2.51
C ASP A 157 4.93 -13.29 1.20
N THR A 158 4.49 -14.08 0.21
CA THR A 158 5.09 -14.05 -1.13
C THR A 158 4.83 -12.73 -1.87
N LEU A 159 3.75 -12.03 -1.53
CA LEU A 159 3.48 -10.67 -2.02
C LEU A 159 4.30 -9.62 -1.27
N LEU A 160 5.17 -9.99 -0.33
CA LEU A 160 5.99 -9.06 0.46
C LEU A 160 7.48 -9.19 0.14
N VAL A 161 7.85 -9.59 -1.08
CA VAL A 161 9.24 -9.60 -1.55
C VAL A 161 9.38 -8.78 -2.83
N LYS A 162 10.43 -7.97 -2.91
CA LYS A 162 10.84 -7.19 -4.09
C LYS A 162 12.35 -7.25 -4.26
N ARG A 163 12.82 -6.87 -5.46
CA ARG A 163 14.25 -6.69 -5.73
C ARG A 163 14.82 -5.53 -4.93
N LYS A 164 16.09 -5.64 -4.55
CA LYS A 164 16.80 -4.62 -3.75
C LYS A 164 16.78 -3.20 -4.36
N ALA A 165 16.66 -3.06 -5.68
CA ALA A 165 16.58 -1.78 -6.37
C ALA A 165 15.39 -0.90 -5.91
N PHE A 166 14.27 -1.51 -5.53
CA PHE A 166 13.05 -0.81 -5.10
C PHE A 166 13.05 -0.41 -3.62
N LYS A 167 14.15 -0.64 -2.87
CA LYS A 167 14.23 -0.37 -1.43
C LYS A 167 13.86 1.07 -1.04
N HIS A 168 14.09 2.01 -1.94
CA HIS A 168 13.77 3.43 -1.75
C HIS A 168 12.26 3.70 -1.57
N GLU A 169 11.38 2.78 -2.00
CA GLU A 169 9.93 2.90 -1.82
C GLU A 169 9.49 2.72 -0.37
N GLY A 170 10.22 1.95 0.44
CA GLY A 170 9.82 1.69 1.84
C GLY A 170 8.40 1.12 1.96
N GLU A 171 8.01 0.29 0.99
CA GLU A 171 6.65 -0.19 0.77
C GLU A 171 6.10 -1.08 1.90
N VAL A 172 4.81 -0.92 2.16
CA VAL A 172 3.94 -1.73 3.01
C VAL A 172 2.71 -2.09 2.18
N ARG A 173 2.36 -3.36 2.08
CA ARG A 173 1.19 -3.81 1.31
C ARG A 173 0.06 -4.19 2.25
N LEU A 174 -1.11 -3.61 2.00
CA LEU A 174 -2.39 -4.14 2.46
C LEU A 174 -2.81 -5.22 1.46
N ILE A 175 -3.20 -6.40 1.95
CA ILE A 175 -3.50 -7.57 1.12
C ILE A 175 -4.83 -8.16 1.57
N TYR A 176 -5.68 -8.52 0.60
CA TYR A 176 -6.89 -9.29 0.82
C TYR A 176 -6.82 -10.61 0.05
N ALA A 177 -7.01 -11.73 0.75
CA ALA A 177 -7.13 -13.06 0.14
C ALA A 177 -8.62 -13.42 -0.06
N ALA A 178 -9.04 -13.48 -1.31
CA ALA A 178 -10.40 -13.82 -1.76
C ALA A 178 -10.60 -15.35 -1.87
N THR A 179 -10.05 -16.09 -0.91
CA THR A 179 -10.03 -17.56 -0.92
C THR A 179 -11.38 -18.20 -0.60
N TYR A 180 -12.31 -17.45 0.01
CA TYR A 180 -13.65 -17.93 0.37
C TYR A 180 -14.74 -16.89 0.06
N GLY A 181 -15.76 -17.29 -0.70
CA GLY A 181 -17.04 -16.58 -0.82
C GLY A 181 -17.04 -15.22 -1.52
N THR A 182 -15.95 -14.81 -2.18
CA THR A 182 -15.87 -13.53 -2.90
C THR A 182 -16.02 -13.76 -4.41
N GLU A 183 -16.78 -12.90 -5.09
CA GLU A 183 -16.95 -12.98 -6.54
C GLU A 183 -15.58 -12.87 -7.23
N LYS A 184 -15.16 -13.96 -7.86
CA LYS A 184 -13.83 -14.11 -8.46
C LYS A 184 -13.66 -13.35 -9.79
N ASN A 185 -14.62 -12.54 -10.22
CA ASN A 185 -14.66 -12.01 -11.59
C ASN A 185 -14.38 -10.51 -11.73
N ALA A 186 -14.13 -9.78 -10.63
CA ALA A 186 -13.74 -8.37 -10.69
C ALA A 186 -12.23 -8.18 -10.47
N ASP A 187 -11.60 -7.26 -11.18
CA ASP A 187 -10.20 -6.87 -10.94
C ASP A 187 -10.04 -5.88 -9.77
N LEU A 188 -11.16 -5.33 -9.29
CA LEU A 188 -11.24 -4.37 -8.20
C LEU A 188 -12.02 -4.99 -7.05
N LEU A 189 -11.46 -4.87 -5.85
CA LEU A 189 -12.16 -5.14 -4.59
C LEU A 189 -12.47 -3.82 -3.92
N ARG A 190 -13.76 -3.50 -3.82
CA ARG A 190 -14.28 -2.33 -3.10
C ARG A 190 -14.73 -2.76 -1.70
N TYR A 191 -14.49 -1.90 -0.72
CA TYR A 191 -15.01 -2.12 0.63
C TYR A 191 -15.30 -0.79 1.32
N ASP A 192 -16.36 -0.77 2.11
CA ASP A 192 -16.81 0.40 2.85
C ASP A 192 -15.75 0.85 3.85
N ILE A 193 -15.53 2.16 3.90
CA ILE A 193 -14.65 2.79 4.86
C ILE A 193 -15.23 4.11 5.33
N ASP A 194 -14.79 4.56 6.49
CA ASP A 194 -14.98 5.94 6.90
C ASP A 194 -13.70 6.72 6.60
N PRO A 195 -13.69 7.60 5.57
CA PRO A 195 -12.50 8.35 5.17
C PRO A 195 -11.87 9.16 6.30
N ASP A 196 -12.69 9.83 7.13
CA ASP A 196 -12.22 10.63 8.26
C ASP A 196 -11.60 9.77 9.37
N ALA A 197 -12.10 8.54 9.55
CA ALA A 197 -11.47 7.60 10.49
C ALA A 197 -10.16 7.05 9.92
N MET A 198 -10.10 6.80 8.61
CA MET A 198 -8.95 6.21 7.93
C MET A 198 -7.80 7.20 7.75
N ILE A 199 -8.07 8.45 7.37
CA ILE A 199 -7.06 9.43 6.93
C ILE A 199 -6.77 10.42 8.06
N ASP A 200 -5.48 10.57 8.38
CA ASP A 200 -5.00 11.52 9.39
C ASP A 200 -4.60 12.89 8.81
N GLN A 201 -4.35 12.96 7.50
CA GLN A 201 -3.88 14.15 6.80
C GLN A 201 -3.92 13.93 5.29
N VAL A 202 -4.21 15.02 4.58
CA VAL A 202 -3.93 15.17 3.14
C VAL A 202 -2.77 16.15 2.98
N MET A 203 -1.81 15.82 2.10
CA MET A 203 -0.67 16.66 1.76
C MET A 203 -0.71 16.95 0.26
N LEU A 204 -0.72 18.23 -0.09
CA LEU A 204 -0.67 18.71 -1.47
C LEU A 204 0.75 18.61 -2.03
N HIS A 205 0.82 18.51 -3.35
CA HIS A 205 2.06 18.35 -4.10
C HIS A 205 3.03 19.52 -3.84
N PRO A 206 4.34 19.28 -3.62
CA PRO A 206 5.31 20.32 -3.23
C PRO A 206 5.68 21.33 -4.32
N GLN A 207 5.27 21.09 -5.56
CA GLN A 207 5.53 21.98 -6.70
C GLN A 207 4.30 22.81 -7.10
N LEU A 208 3.26 22.85 -6.26
CA LEU A 208 2.16 23.78 -6.45
C LEU A 208 2.63 25.17 -6.01
N GLU A 209 2.25 26.19 -6.77
CA GLU A 209 2.38 27.56 -6.31
C GLU A 209 1.40 27.80 -5.15
N ASP A 210 1.73 28.71 -4.23
CA ASP A 210 0.95 28.90 -3.00
C ASP A 210 -0.54 29.24 -3.27
N ALA A 211 -0.83 30.02 -4.32
CA ALA A 211 -2.20 30.33 -4.72
C ALA A 211 -2.96 29.08 -5.20
N ALA A 212 -2.33 28.24 -6.03
CA ALA A 212 -2.92 27.00 -6.52
C ALA A 212 -3.09 25.96 -5.40
N ALA A 213 -2.16 25.92 -4.44
CA ALA A 213 -2.27 25.08 -3.26
C ALA A 213 -3.43 25.53 -2.34
N ALA A 214 -3.66 26.85 -2.21
CA ALA A 214 -4.79 27.38 -1.46
C ALA A 214 -6.13 27.02 -2.13
N GLU A 215 -6.25 27.23 -3.45
CA GLU A 215 -7.43 26.87 -4.22
C GLU A 215 -7.74 25.36 -4.13
N MET A 216 -6.74 24.50 -4.36
CA MET A 216 -6.90 23.06 -4.25
C MET A 216 -7.29 22.62 -2.82
N LYS A 217 -6.78 23.30 -1.80
CA LYS A 217 -7.17 23.03 -0.41
C LYS A 217 -8.64 23.34 -0.17
N GLU A 218 -9.14 24.47 -0.66
CA GLU A 218 -10.54 24.86 -0.57
C GLU A 218 -11.45 23.91 -1.36
N GLU A 219 -11.02 23.50 -2.55
CA GLU A 219 -11.73 22.49 -3.36
C GLU A 219 -11.84 21.15 -2.61
N ILE A 220 -10.73 20.64 -2.06
CA ILE A 220 -10.76 19.41 -1.27
C ILE A 220 -11.69 19.57 -0.06
N GLN A 221 -11.55 20.66 0.69
CA GLN A 221 -12.37 20.87 1.89
C GLN A 221 -13.87 20.95 1.58
N SER A 222 -14.25 21.65 0.52
CA SER A 222 -15.65 21.82 0.11
C SER A 222 -16.25 20.54 -0.46
N ARG A 223 -15.48 19.78 -1.24
CA ARG A 223 -15.96 18.55 -1.88
C ARG A 223 -16.03 17.36 -0.93
N THR A 224 -15.07 17.25 0.00
CA THR A 224 -14.94 16.05 0.83
C THR A 224 -15.37 16.25 2.28
N GLU A 225 -15.58 17.50 2.72
CA GLU A 225 -15.84 17.88 4.11
C GLU A 225 -14.81 17.30 5.11
N PHE A 226 -13.59 16.99 4.63
CA PHE A 226 -12.60 16.25 5.40
C PHE A 226 -12.20 17.06 6.64
N ARG A 227 -12.22 16.40 7.81
CA ARG A 227 -12.02 17.09 9.10
C ARG A 227 -10.56 17.15 9.52
N GLY A 228 -9.69 16.38 8.86
CA GLY A 228 -8.27 16.36 9.13
C GLY A 228 -7.50 17.49 8.44
N PRO A 229 -6.21 17.68 8.78
CA PRO A 229 -5.40 18.73 8.19
C PRO A 229 -5.11 18.47 6.71
N ILE A 230 -5.31 19.50 5.90
CA ILE A 230 -4.85 19.61 4.50
C ILE A 230 -3.67 20.59 4.47
N LEU A 231 -2.47 20.08 4.16
CA LEU A 231 -1.21 20.84 4.21
C LEU A 231 -0.52 20.91 2.84
N HIS A 232 0.28 21.94 2.59
CA HIS A 232 1.13 22.06 1.40
C HIS A 232 2.57 21.61 1.73
N SER A 233 3.13 20.69 0.95
CA SER A 233 4.46 20.13 1.18
C SER A 233 5.55 21.18 0.93
N GLN A 234 6.43 21.38 1.92
CA GLN A 234 7.54 22.35 1.84
C GLN A 234 8.84 21.74 1.30
N LEU A 235 8.77 20.63 0.56
CA LEU A 235 9.95 19.86 0.14
C LEU A 235 10.95 20.69 -0.68
N TYR A 236 10.45 21.58 -1.52
CA TYR A 236 11.27 22.46 -2.37
C TYR A 236 11.40 23.88 -1.83
N SER A 237 10.79 24.18 -0.68
CA SER A 237 10.86 25.48 -0.06
C SER A 237 12.23 25.69 0.58
N ARG A 238 12.79 26.89 0.43
CA ARG A 238 14.03 27.28 1.14
C ARG A 238 13.78 27.21 2.65
N PRO A 239 14.67 26.58 3.45
CA PRO A 239 14.48 26.55 4.89
C PRO A 239 14.47 27.95 5.50
N LYS A 240 13.62 28.16 6.51
CA LYS A 240 13.51 29.45 7.20
C LYS A 240 14.86 29.83 7.81
N GLY A 241 15.36 31.02 7.48
CA GLY A 241 16.65 31.51 7.97
C GLY A 241 17.87 30.87 7.30
N PHE A 242 17.72 30.13 6.20
CA PHE A 242 18.83 29.54 5.47
C PHE A 242 19.69 30.65 4.83
N LYS A 243 20.79 31.00 5.47
CA LYS A 243 21.78 31.97 4.98
C LYS A 243 23.19 31.42 5.18
N PHE A 244 24.04 31.60 4.19
CA PHE A 244 25.47 31.38 4.37
C PHE A 244 26.04 32.62 5.06
N ILE A 245 26.81 32.40 6.13
CA ILE A 245 27.55 33.46 6.81
C ILE A 245 28.98 33.38 6.28
N ILE A 246 29.42 34.41 5.56
CA ILE A 246 30.78 34.50 5.03
C ILE A 246 31.58 35.40 5.98
N GLY A 247 32.64 34.85 6.56
CA GLY A 247 33.60 35.62 7.35
C GLY A 247 34.59 36.37 6.43
N PRO A 248 35.36 37.32 7.00
CA PRO A 248 36.42 38.00 6.25
C PRO A 248 37.49 37.03 5.73
#